data_AF-A0A9D9LSW6-F1
#
_entry.id   AF-A0A9D9LSW6-F1
#
_cell.length_a   1.000
_cell.length_b   1.000
_cell.length_c   1.000
_cell.angle_alpha   90.00
_cell.angle_beta   90.00
_cell.angle_gamma   90.00
#
_symmetry.space_group_name_H-M   'P 1'
#
loop_
_entity.id
_entity.type
_entity.pdbx_description
1 polymer ?
#
loop_
_entity_poly.entity_id
_entity_poly.type
_entity_poly.pdbx_seq_one_letter_code
_entity_poly.pdbx_strand_id
1 'polypeptide(L)'
;MILGAILTVIFTASNVYLGLKVGLTFSSAIPAAVISMAILKLAKDSNILENNMVQTQASAAGTLASIIFIIPALLMIGYWQGFHFWQTLVISACGGCIGVLVTIPLRRAMVVHSDLPYPEGRAAAEILKVGCGDKARGGSIKEILSGALVSGASAFAATGLNISSSAFSLWGAFGKGVTQLAVGYSAALLGAGYLIGISAGMATLTGIVLSWGVFVPYFTWGLTGNETELINAAQAAFRDKVRLIGVGVMAIAAVWTVISLARPVIDGVKEAFSRVSLTENAKSVHHTDIDMSLKSVGYIFAIAAVLLLMVFYSFVHNANLPIYQEIALTFAGVAVAVGMGFLVAAACAYMAGLVGTSTTPISGIGIIGIIVSSVIIMI
;
A
#
# COMPACT_ATOMS: atom_id res chain seq x y z
N MET A 1 0.75 -7.68 -22.06
CA MET A 1 1.86 -7.50 -21.10
C MET A 1 2.54 -6.13 -21.20
N ILE A 2 2.95 -5.66 -22.39
CA ILE A 2 3.56 -4.32 -22.53
C ILE A 2 2.63 -3.21 -21.99
N LEU A 3 1.34 -3.27 -22.35
CA LEU A 3 0.34 -2.34 -21.85
C LEU A 3 0.26 -2.33 -20.32
N GLY A 4 0.23 -3.51 -19.70
CA GLY A 4 0.23 -3.64 -18.24
C GLY A 4 1.47 -3.03 -17.61
N ALA A 5 2.66 -3.27 -18.16
CA ALA A 5 3.89 -2.66 -17.67
C ALA A 5 3.86 -1.12 -17.72
N ILE A 6 3.38 -0.54 -18.83
CA ILE A 6 3.23 0.92 -18.97
C ILE A 6 2.25 1.47 -17.93
N LEU A 7 1.09 0.83 -17.77
CA LEU A 7 0.10 1.25 -16.77
C LEU A 7 0.66 1.11 -15.35
N THR A 8 1.37 0.03 -15.04
CA THR A 8 2.02 -0.14 -13.73
C THR A 8 2.99 1.00 -13.44
N VAL A 9 3.82 1.42 -14.41
CA VAL A 9 4.74 2.56 -14.23
C VAL A 9 3.98 3.85 -13.94
N ILE A 10 2.93 4.17 -14.72
CA ILE A 10 2.13 5.39 -14.57
C ILE A 10 1.42 5.42 -13.21
N PHE A 11 0.76 4.32 -12.83
CA PHE A 11 0.05 4.22 -11.56
C PHE A 11 1.00 4.17 -10.36
N THR A 12 2.19 3.58 -10.51
CA THR A 12 3.21 3.60 -9.45
C THR A 12 3.69 5.02 -9.23
N ALA A 13 4.03 5.76 -10.30
CA ALA A 13 4.44 7.16 -10.18
C ALA A 13 3.36 8.03 -9.53
N SER A 14 2.09 7.82 -9.91
CA SER A 14 0.94 8.53 -9.34
C SER A 14 0.75 8.21 -7.85
N ASN A 15 0.82 6.93 -7.47
CA ASN A 15 0.70 6.50 -6.08
C ASN A 15 1.90 6.93 -5.22
N VAL A 16 3.11 6.96 -5.78
CA VAL A 16 4.29 7.50 -5.10
C VAL A 16 4.12 9.00 -4.83
N TYR A 17 3.67 9.78 -5.83
CA TYR A 17 3.43 11.21 -5.66
C TYR A 17 2.34 11.49 -4.61
N LEU A 18 1.16 10.89 -4.76
CA LEU A 18 0.07 11.11 -3.80
C LEU A 18 0.39 10.58 -2.42
N GLY A 19 1.08 9.43 -2.34
CA GLY A 19 1.50 8.87 -1.07
C GLY A 19 2.54 9.74 -0.37
N LEU A 20 3.48 10.37 -1.08
CA LEU A 20 4.41 11.33 -0.47
C LEU A 20 3.74 12.66 -0.11
N LYS A 21 2.78 13.13 -0.90
CA LYS A 21 2.11 14.41 -0.69
C LYS A 21 1.04 14.38 0.40
N VAL A 22 0.30 13.28 0.49
CA VAL A 22 -0.94 13.17 1.29
C VAL A 22 -0.87 12.01 2.29
N GLY A 23 0.06 11.06 2.10
CA GLY A 23 0.15 9.87 2.95
C GLY A 23 -0.87 8.77 2.61
N LEU A 24 -1.56 8.87 1.47
CA LEU A 24 -2.58 7.92 1.03
C LEU A 24 -2.27 7.39 -0.38
N THR A 25 -2.52 6.09 -0.58
CA THR A 25 -2.47 5.41 -1.88
C THR A 25 -3.85 4.91 -2.27
N PHE A 26 -4.12 4.75 -3.55
CA PHE A 26 -5.44 4.30 -4.04
C PHE A 26 -5.31 3.08 -4.96
N SER A 27 -6.37 2.26 -4.99
CA SER A 27 -6.43 1.10 -5.88
C SER A 27 -6.41 1.52 -7.34
N SER A 28 -5.48 0.94 -8.11
CA SER A 28 -5.34 1.18 -9.54
C SER A 28 -6.11 0.16 -10.40
N ALA A 29 -6.74 -0.84 -9.79
CA ALA A 29 -7.36 -1.96 -10.51
C ALA A 29 -8.52 -1.54 -11.41
N ILE A 30 -9.49 -0.78 -10.88
CA ILE A 30 -10.69 -0.37 -11.63
C ILE A 30 -10.30 0.56 -12.81
N PRO A 31 -9.53 1.65 -12.61
CA PRO A 31 -9.10 2.49 -13.73
C PRO A 31 -8.28 1.72 -14.77
N ALA A 32 -7.38 0.82 -14.33
CA ALA A 32 -6.59 0.02 -15.24
C ALA A 32 -7.42 -0.95 -16.07
N ALA A 33 -8.47 -1.57 -15.51
CA ALA A 33 -9.40 -2.42 -16.25
C ALA A 33 -10.09 -1.64 -17.37
N VAL A 34 -10.58 -0.43 -17.08
CA VAL A 34 -11.27 0.41 -18.08
C VAL A 34 -10.32 0.87 -19.19
N ILE A 35 -9.13 1.34 -18.82
CA ILE A 35 -8.11 1.79 -19.79
C ILE A 35 -7.64 0.60 -20.65
N SER A 36 -7.40 -0.56 -20.02
CA SER A 36 -7.01 -1.79 -20.72
C SER A 36 -8.02 -2.17 -21.79
N MET A 37 -9.31 -2.21 -21.43
CA MET A 37 -10.36 -2.58 -22.37
C MET A 37 -10.47 -1.60 -23.53
N ALA A 38 -10.36 -0.30 -23.28
CA ALA A 38 -10.45 0.68 -24.34
C ALA A 38 -9.28 0.59 -25.34
N ILE A 39 -8.08 0.36 -24.86
CA ILE A 39 -6.88 0.25 -25.70
C ILE A 39 -6.85 -1.10 -26.41
N LEU A 40 -7.13 -2.20 -25.72
CA LEU A 40 -7.13 -3.54 -26.31
C LEU A 40 -8.28 -3.74 -27.29
N LYS A 41 -9.41 -3.02 -27.18
CA LYS A 41 -10.48 -3.05 -28.19
C LYS A 41 -10.03 -2.54 -29.58
N LEU A 42 -8.90 -1.84 -29.67
CA LEU A 42 -8.27 -1.47 -30.94
C LEU A 42 -7.51 -2.65 -31.58
N ALA A 43 -7.20 -3.70 -30.80
CA ALA A 43 -6.65 -4.95 -31.28
C ALA A 43 -7.78 -5.95 -31.58
N LYS A 44 -7.67 -6.68 -32.70
CA LYS A 44 -8.76 -7.52 -33.24
C LYS A 44 -9.20 -8.70 -32.35
N ASP A 45 -8.36 -9.15 -31.41
CA ASP A 45 -8.58 -10.39 -30.65
C ASP A 45 -8.58 -10.18 -29.12
N SER A 46 -8.99 -9.00 -28.63
CA SER A 46 -8.97 -8.72 -27.19
C SER A 46 -9.93 -9.62 -26.40
N ASN A 47 -9.43 -10.24 -25.34
CA ASN A 47 -10.20 -11.18 -24.52
C ASN A 47 -10.19 -10.74 -23.03
N ILE A 48 -11.18 -11.19 -22.25
CA ILE A 48 -11.31 -10.89 -20.82
C ILE A 48 -10.07 -11.28 -20.01
N LEU A 49 -9.40 -12.38 -20.35
CA LEU A 49 -8.18 -12.87 -19.72
C LEU A 49 -7.01 -11.91 -19.94
N GLU A 50 -6.85 -11.35 -21.15
CA GLU A 50 -5.78 -10.37 -21.42
C GLU A 50 -5.98 -9.08 -20.64
N ASN A 51 -7.23 -8.60 -20.59
CA ASN A 51 -7.58 -7.44 -19.79
C ASN A 51 -7.38 -7.70 -18.30
N ASN A 52 -7.74 -8.90 -17.82
CA ASN A 52 -7.49 -9.32 -16.45
C ASN A 52 -5.98 -9.38 -16.14
N MET A 53 -5.14 -9.85 -17.07
CA MET A 53 -3.67 -9.82 -16.90
C MET A 53 -3.14 -8.39 -16.78
N VAL A 54 -3.57 -7.48 -17.67
CA VAL A 54 -3.16 -6.06 -17.63
C VAL A 54 -3.64 -5.38 -16.34
N GLN A 55 -4.88 -5.62 -15.93
CA GLN A 55 -5.43 -5.12 -14.66
C GLN A 55 -4.63 -5.64 -13.47
N THR A 56 -4.32 -6.93 -13.43
CA THR A 56 -3.56 -7.54 -12.32
C THR A 56 -2.17 -6.94 -12.22
N GLN A 57 -1.49 -6.73 -13.36
CA GLN A 57 -0.19 -6.05 -13.40
C GLN A 57 -0.28 -4.60 -12.88
N ALA A 58 -1.28 -3.85 -13.33
CA ALA A 58 -1.46 -2.47 -12.91
C ALA A 58 -1.89 -2.35 -11.43
N SER A 59 -2.65 -3.31 -10.91
CA SER A 59 -3.07 -3.35 -9.51
C SER A 59 -1.88 -3.51 -8.54
N ALA A 60 -0.80 -4.16 -8.97
CA ALA A 60 0.42 -4.27 -8.18
C ALA A 60 1.13 -2.91 -7.97
N ALA A 61 0.81 -1.89 -8.76
CA ALA A 61 1.42 -0.55 -8.63
C ALA A 61 1.18 0.06 -7.24
N GLY A 62 -0.02 -0.09 -6.68
CA GLY A 62 -0.37 0.47 -5.37
C GLY A 62 0.45 -0.15 -4.23
N THR A 63 0.66 -1.47 -4.26
CA THR A 63 1.46 -2.15 -3.24
C THR A 63 2.95 -1.85 -3.41
N LEU A 64 3.46 -1.83 -4.64
CA LEU A 64 4.86 -1.45 -4.94
C LEU A 64 5.17 -0.01 -4.51
N ALA A 65 4.21 0.92 -4.62
CA ALA A 65 4.38 2.29 -4.15
C ALA A 65 4.58 2.41 -2.63
N SER A 66 4.29 1.37 -1.83
CA SER A 66 4.48 1.39 -0.36
C SER A 66 5.93 1.61 0.09
N ILE A 67 6.88 1.47 -0.84
CA ILE A 67 8.30 1.84 -0.64
C ILE A 67 8.48 3.28 -0.13
N ILE A 68 7.53 4.19 -0.45
CA ILE A 68 7.52 5.57 0.04
C ILE A 68 7.49 5.69 1.56
N PHE A 69 7.11 4.65 2.31
CA PHE A 69 7.13 4.70 3.77
C PHE A 69 8.53 4.46 4.35
N ILE A 70 9.44 3.87 3.57
CA ILE A 70 10.75 3.40 4.05
C ILE A 70 11.88 4.27 3.51
N ILE A 71 11.91 4.53 2.19
CA ILE A 71 13.04 5.25 1.58
C ILE A 71 13.20 6.67 2.12
N PRO A 72 12.13 7.49 2.20
CA PRO A 72 12.25 8.82 2.80
C PRO A 72 12.68 8.75 4.27
N ALA A 73 12.26 7.72 5.02
CA ALA A 73 12.67 7.57 6.42
C ALA A 73 14.19 7.34 6.55
N LEU A 74 14.79 6.52 5.68
CA LEU A 74 16.25 6.30 5.65
C LEU A 74 17.04 7.57 5.32
N LEU A 75 16.51 8.40 4.42
CA LEU A 75 17.08 9.71 4.09
C LEU A 75 16.92 10.71 5.25
N MET A 76 15.75 10.73 5.90
CA MET A 76 15.44 11.64 7.01
C MET A 76 16.26 11.35 8.27
N ILE A 77 16.58 10.07 8.54
CA ILE A 77 17.48 9.67 9.64
C ILE A 77 18.95 9.99 9.32
N GLY A 78 19.27 10.32 8.06
CA GLY A 78 20.62 10.68 7.64
C GLY A 78 21.55 9.49 7.40
N TYR A 79 21.03 8.26 7.42
CA TYR A 79 21.84 7.07 7.11
C TYR A 79 22.18 7.02 5.61
N TRP A 80 21.20 7.33 4.75
CA TRP A 80 21.45 7.53 3.33
C TRP A 80 21.66 9.01 3.04
N GLN A 81 22.84 9.34 2.52
CA GLN A 81 23.20 10.68 2.05
C GLN A 81 22.89 10.86 0.54
N GLY A 82 22.29 9.84 -0.09
CA GLY A 82 21.91 9.79 -1.50
C GLY A 82 21.03 8.57 -1.80
N PHE A 83 20.70 8.34 -3.07
CA PHE A 83 19.84 7.24 -3.47
C PHE A 83 20.65 6.04 -3.97
N HIS A 84 20.75 4.98 -3.16
CA HIS A 84 21.39 3.72 -3.57
C HIS A 84 20.48 2.92 -4.50
N PHE A 85 20.49 3.26 -5.80
CA PHE A 85 19.60 2.70 -6.81
C PHE A 85 19.61 1.17 -6.84
N TRP A 86 20.79 0.55 -6.91
CA TRP A 86 20.91 -0.90 -7.03
C TRP A 86 20.41 -1.67 -5.79
N GLN A 87 20.74 -1.18 -4.60
CA GLN A 87 20.25 -1.79 -3.35
C GLN A 87 18.74 -1.68 -3.27
N THR A 88 18.20 -0.48 -3.54
CA THR A 88 16.77 -0.23 -3.55
C THR A 88 16.05 -1.12 -4.54
N LEU A 89 16.57 -1.23 -5.76
CA LEU A 89 15.99 -2.04 -6.83
C LEU A 89 15.95 -3.52 -6.45
N VAL A 90 17.05 -4.07 -5.92
CA VAL A 90 17.12 -5.49 -5.54
C VAL A 90 16.20 -5.79 -4.36
N ILE A 91 16.18 -4.95 -3.32
CA ILE A 91 15.26 -5.12 -2.17
C ILE A 91 13.81 -5.08 -2.63
N SER A 92 13.46 -4.10 -3.46
CA SER A 92 12.10 -3.90 -3.95
C SER A 92 11.66 -5.05 -4.86
N ALA A 93 12.54 -5.49 -5.75
CA ALA A 93 12.28 -6.62 -6.64
C ALA A 93 12.12 -7.93 -5.85
N CYS A 94 13.04 -8.22 -4.92
CA CYS A 94 12.98 -9.44 -4.11
C CYS A 94 11.77 -9.44 -3.18
N GLY A 95 11.51 -8.32 -2.48
CA GLY A 95 10.35 -8.16 -1.62
C GLY A 95 9.03 -8.28 -2.38
N GLY A 96 8.93 -7.64 -3.55
CA GLY A 96 7.78 -7.76 -4.45
C GLY A 96 7.56 -9.20 -4.94
N CYS A 97 8.63 -9.86 -5.39
CA CYS A 97 8.58 -11.27 -5.83
C CYS A 97 8.14 -12.19 -4.70
N ILE A 98 8.76 -12.10 -3.52
CA ILE A 98 8.38 -12.91 -2.34
C ILE A 98 6.93 -12.66 -1.97
N GLY A 99 6.49 -11.40 -1.95
CA GLY A 99 5.09 -11.03 -1.70
C GLY A 99 4.12 -11.72 -2.67
N VAL A 100 4.42 -11.72 -3.98
CA VAL A 100 3.62 -12.42 -4.99
C VAL A 100 3.62 -13.93 -4.76
N LEU A 101 4.77 -14.54 -4.45
CA LEU A 101 4.84 -15.98 -4.16
C LEU A 101 4.00 -16.38 -2.93
N VAL A 102 4.01 -15.55 -1.89
CA VAL A 102 3.22 -15.76 -0.67
C VAL A 102 1.71 -15.72 -0.95
N THR A 103 1.25 -15.07 -2.02
CA THR A 103 -0.17 -15.09 -2.40
C THR A 103 -0.67 -16.46 -2.82
N ILE A 104 0.20 -17.36 -3.28
CA ILE A 104 -0.19 -18.70 -3.77
C ILE A 104 -0.84 -19.54 -2.65
N PRO A 105 -0.21 -19.76 -1.48
CA PRO A 105 -0.88 -20.46 -0.38
C PRO A 105 -2.06 -19.66 0.19
N LEU A 106 -1.95 -18.33 0.27
CA LEU A 106 -3.01 -17.48 0.81
C LEU A 106 -4.28 -17.46 -0.05
N ARG A 107 -4.17 -17.62 -1.38
CA ARG A 107 -5.30 -17.67 -2.31
C ARG A 107 -6.30 -18.74 -1.89
N ARG A 108 -5.85 -19.94 -1.52
CA ARG A 108 -6.77 -21.02 -1.16
C ARG A 108 -7.48 -20.73 0.15
N ALA A 109 -6.72 -20.27 1.14
CA ALA A 109 -7.22 -19.91 2.46
C ALA A 109 -8.27 -18.80 2.43
N MET A 110 -8.03 -17.76 1.62
CA MET A 110 -8.79 -16.52 1.66
C MET A 110 -9.78 -16.35 0.51
N VAL A 111 -9.57 -16.99 -0.64
CA VAL A 111 -10.45 -16.87 -1.81
C VAL A 111 -11.28 -18.13 -2.02
N VAL A 112 -10.70 -19.32 -1.88
CA VAL A 112 -11.37 -20.58 -2.20
C VAL A 112 -12.18 -21.12 -1.01
N HIS A 113 -11.63 -21.00 0.20
CA HIS A 113 -12.20 -21.58 1.42
C HIS A 113 -12.70 -20.52 2.43
N SER A 114 -12.96 -19.30 1.96
CA SER A 114 -13.48 -18.21 2.80
C SER A 114 -14.56 -17.42 2.07
N ASP A 115 -15.56 -16.96 2.82
CA ASP A 115 -16.70 -16.19 2.31
C ASP A 115 -16.42 -14.68 2.27
N LEU A 116 -15.17 -14.29 2.04
CA LEU A 116 -14.80 -12.87 1.94
C LEU A 116 -15.51 -12.22 0.73
N PRO A 117 -16.06 -10.99 0.89
CA PRO A 117 -16.89 -10.37 -0.14
C PRO A 117 -16.13 -9.92 -1.39
N TYR A 118 -14.84 -9.58 -1.27
CA TYR A 118 -13.98 -9.04 -2.32
C TYR A 118 -14.65 -7.91 -3.14
N PRO A 119 -15.08 -6.79 -2.51
CA PRO A 119 -15.89 -5.77 -3.18
C PRO A 119 -15.20 -5.14 -4.38
N GLU A 120 -13.94 -4.69 -4.24
CA GLU A 120 -13.16 -4.11 -5.34
C GLU A 120 -12.87 -5.14 -6.45
N GLY A 121 -12.53 -6.37 -6.08
CA GLY A 121 -12.22 -7.45 -7.03
C GLY A 121 -13.44 -7.86 -7.86
N ARG A 122 -14.61 -7.98 -7.22
CA ARG A 122 -15.89 -8.23 -7.91
C ARG A 122 -16.28 -7.07 -8.81
N ALA A 123 -16.12 -5.83 -8.36
CA ALA A 123 -16.39 -4.65 -9.18
C ALA A 123 -15.51 -4.62 -10.44
N ALA A 124 -14.20 -4.85 -10.30
CA ALA A 124 -13.29 -4.91 -11.44
C ALA A 124 -13.65 -6.06 -12.41
N ALA A 125 -13.97 -7.24 -11.89
CA ALA A 125 -14.43 -8.37 -12.70
C ALA A 125 -15.73 -8.07 -13.47
N GLU A 126 -16.68 -7.38 -12.85
CA GLU A 126 -17.94 -7.00 -13.50
C GLU A 126 -17.70 -5.98 -14.62
N ILE A 127 -16.81 -5.01 -14.40
CA ILE A 127 -16.40 -4.06 -15.45
C ILE A 127 -15.75 -4.79 -16.63
N LEU A 128 -14.89 -5.78 -16.37
CA LEU A 128 -14.31 -6.61 -17.43
C LEU A 128 -15.36 -7.41 -18.21
N LYS A 129 -16.35 -8.01 -17.53
CA LYS A 129 -17.43 -8.77 -18.18
C LYS A 129 -18.31 -7.87 -19.04
N VAL A 130 -18.70 -6.69 -18.52
CA VAL A 130 -19.55 -5.73 -19.23
C VAL A 130 -18.81 -5.11 -20.42
N GLY A 131 -17.50 -4.85 -20.28
CA GLY A 131 -16.71 -4.21 -21.32
C GLY A 131 -16.25 -5.14 -22.46
N CYS A 132 -16.15 -6.46 -22.22
CA CYS A 132 -15.87 -7.45 -23.26
C CYS A 132 -17.13 -8.02 -23.95
N GLY A 133 -18.35 -7.75 -23.45
CA GLY A 133 -19.58 -8.19 -24.11
C GLY A 133 -19.94 -7.37 -25.36
N ASP A 134 -20.72 -7.95 -26.28
CA ASP A 134 -21.16 -7.33 -27.56
C ASP A 134 -21.89 -5.98 -27.43
N LYS A 135 -22.31 -5.61 -26.22
CA LYS A 135 -22.95 -4.32 -25.89
C LYS A 135 -22.03 -3.35 -25.16
N ALA A 136 -20.73 -3.38 -25.43
CA ALA A 136 -19.76 -2.45 -24.85
C ALA A 136 -20.09 -0.99 -25.22
N ARG A 137 -20.88 -0.32 -24.38
CA ARG A 137 -21.16 1.12 -24.43
C ARG A 137 -19.84 1.87 -24.24
N GLY A 138 -19.36 2.55 -25.28
CA GLY A 138 -18.12 3.35 -25.28
C GLY A 138 -18.15 4.63 -24.43
N GLY A 139 -18.95 4.69 -23.36
CA GLY A 139 -19.08 5.85 -22.48
C GLY A 139 -17.92 5.98 -21.48
N SER A 140 -17.50 4.88 -20.84
CA SER A 140 -16.54 4.94 -19.73
C SER A 140 -15.16 5.49 -20.10
N ILE A 141 -14.68 5.27 -21.33
CA ILE A 141 -13.37 5.81 -21.73
C ILE A 141 -13.42 7.33 -21.95
N LYS A 142 -14.53 7.84 -22.50
CA LYS A 142 -14.71 9.27 -22.72
C LYS A 142 -14.77 9.99 -21.38
N GLU A 143 -15.47 9.43 -20.40
CA GLU A 143 -15.58 9.95 -19.04
C GLU A 143 -14.23 9.95 -18.31
N ILE A 144 -13.44 8.87 -18.42
CA ILE A 144 -12.09 8.82 -17.84
C ILE A 144 -11.18 9.86 -18.49
N LEU A 145 -11.19 9.95 -19.83
CA LEU A 145 -10.32 10.89 -20.53
C LEU A 145 -10.73 12.34 -20.24
N SER A 146 -12.03 12.66 -20.25
CA SER A 146 -12.52 13.99 -19.90
C SER A 146 -12.22 14.33 -18.44
N GLY A 147 -12.40 13.37 -17.52
CA GLY A 147 -12.08 13.54 -16.10
C GLY A 147 -10.59 13.78 -15.88
N ALA A 148 -9.72 13.02 -16.57
CA ALA A 148 -8.28 13.20 -16.51
C ALA A 148 -7.85 14.57 -17.07
N LEU A 149 -8.46 15.02 -18.16
CA LEU A 149 -8.14 16.30 -18.80
C LEU A 149 -8.61 17.48 -17.95
N VAL A 150 -9.82 17.42 -17.39
CA VAL A 150 -10.35 18.44 -16.45
C VAL A 150 -9.54 18.47 -15.15
N SER A 151 -9.27 17.30 -14.56
CA SER A 151 -8.45 17.20 -13.35
C SER A 151 -7.03 17.72 -13.60
N GLY A 152 -6.40 17.32 -14.70
CA GLY A 152 -5.07 17.77 -15.11
C GLY A 152 -5.01 19.28 -15.36
N ALA A 153 -5.98 19.84 -16.10
CA ALA A 153 -6.06 21.28 -16.33
C ALA A 153 -6.25 22.06 -15.03
N SER A 154 -7.13 21.57 -14.13
CA SER A 154 -7.36 22.20 -12.83
C SER A 154 -6.12 22.14 -11.92
N ALA A 155 -5.41 21.02 -11.91
CA ALA A 155 -4.17 20.84 -11.14
C ALA A 155 -3.04 21.70 -11.71
N PHE A 156 -2.92 21.79 -13.04
CA PHE A 156 -1.95 22.64 -13.70
C PHE A 156 -2.22 24.12 -13.42
N ALA A 157 -3.47 24.57 -13.48
CA ALA A 157 -3.84 25.95 -13.15
C ALA A 157 -3.61 26.29 -11.66
N ALA A 158 -4.01 25.41 -10.74
CA ALA A 158 -3.93 25.65 -9.30
C ALA A 158 -2.50 25.49 -8.75
N THR A 159 -1.79 24.42 -9.13
CA THR A 159 -0.46 24.09 -8.57
C THR A 159 0.68 24.48 -9.51
N GLY A 160 0.49 24.39 -10.83
CA GLY A 160 1.54 24.72 -11.81
C GLY A 160 1.67 26.23 -12.06
N LEU A 161 0.56 26.89 -12.34
CA LEU A 161 0.52 28.33 -12.65
C LEU A 161 0.20 29.20 -11.42
N ASN A 162 -0.14 28.60 -10.28
CA ASN A 162 -0.56 29.30 -9.04
C ASN A 162 -1.68 30.34 -9.26
N ILE A 163 -2.58 30.09 -10.22
CA ILE A 163 -3.68 31.02 -10.58
C ILE A 163 -4.78 31.00 -9.51
N SER A 164 -4.89 29.91 -8.73
CA SER A 164 -5.94 29.72 -7.73
C SER A 164 -5.35 29.13 -6.45
N SER A 165 -5.82 29.59 -5.28
CA SER A 165 -5.39 29.03 -4.00
C SER A 165 -5.86 27.58 -3.88
N SER A 166 -4.92 26.66 -3.68
CA SER A 166 -5.20 25.21 -3.54
C SER A 166 -5.56 24.82 -2.11
N ALA A 167 -5.45 25.73 -1.15
CA ALA A 167 -5.80 25.48 0.24
C ALA A 167 -6.26 26.76 0.96
N PHE A 168 -7.08 26.54 1.97
CA PHE A 168 -7.55 27.57 2.89
C PHE A 168 -7.42 27.04 4.31
N SER A 169 -6.76 27.79 5.19
CA SER A 169 -6.63 27.42 6.59
C SER A 169 -7.15 28.53 7.48
N LEU A 170 -8.15 28.20 8.30
CA LEU A 170 -8.64 29.04 9.38
C LEU A 170 -8.00 28.60 10.68
N TRP A 171 -7.40 29.54 11.38
CA TRP A 171 -6.97 29.36 12.76
C TRP A 171 -8.06 29.92 13.66
N GLY A 172 -8.48 29.12 14.63
CA GLY A 172 -9.50 29.50 15.59
C GLY A 172 -8.99 29.25 17.01
N ALA A 173 -9.49 30.03 17.96
CA ALA A 173 -9.33 29.71 19.38
C ALA A 173 -10.55 28.90 19.83
N PHE A 174 -10.32 27.70 20.37
CA PHE A 174 -11.36 26.93 21.05
C PHE A 174 -11.14 27.07 22.56
N GLY A 175 -11.82 28.04 23.19
CA GLY A 175 -11.54 28.43 24.57
C GLY A 175 -10.14 29.05 24.71
N LYS A 176 -9.28 28.45 25.54
CA LYS A 176 -7.87 28.85 25.72
C LYS A 176 -6.87 28.01 24.91
N GLY A 177 -7.36 27.18 24.00
CA GLY A 177 -6.53 26.36 23.10
C GLY A 177 -6.64 26.83 21.65
N VAL A 178 -5.65 26.49 20.84
CA VAL A 178 -5.59 26.85 19.42
C VAL A 178 -6.03 25.65 18.59
N THR A 179 -6.90 25.90 17.61
CA THR A 179 -7.35 24.90 16.64
C THR A 179 -7.11 25.40 15.21
N GLN A 180 -6.98 24.46 14.28
CA GLN A 180 -6.84 24.74 12.86
C GLN A 180 -7.92 23.98 12.09
N LEU A 181 -8.64 24.69 11.23
CA LEU A 181 -9.50 24.12 10.21
C LEU A 181 -8.83 24.38 8.86
N ALA A 182 -8.19 23.35 8.30
CA ALA A 182 -7.57 23.40 6.99
C ALA A 182 -8.42 22.65 5.97
N VAL A 183 -8.81 23.33 4.90
CA VAL A 183 -9.53 22.78 3.75
C VAL A 183 -8.65 22.95 2.52
N GLY A 184 -8.19 21.84 1.96
CA GLY A 184 -7.47 21.79 0.69
C GLY A 184 -8.41 21.43 -0.45
N TYR A 185 -8.29 22.10 -1.60
CA TYR A 185 -8.94 21.68 -2.83
C TYR A 185 -7.94 20.93 -3.72
N SER A 186 -8.27 19.69 -4.05
CA SER A 186 -7.53 18.92 -5.04
C SER A 186 -8.47 17.94 -5.73
N ALA A 187 -8.56 18.04 -7.07
CA ALA A 187 -9.31 17.08 -7.88
C ALA A 187 -8.79 15.64 -7.67
N ALA A 188 -7.48 15.47 -7.42
CA ALA A 188 -6.88 14.19 -7.09
C ALA A 188 -7.35 13.65 -5.73
N LEU A 189 -7.45 14.51 -4.70
CA LEU A 189 -7.99 14.12 -3.38
C LEU A 189 -9.48 13.80 -3.45
N LEU A 190 -10.23 14.54 -4.25
CA LEU A 190 -11.66 14.30 -4.46
C LEU A 190 -11.88 12.95 -5.16
N GLY A 191 -11.10 12.64 -6.19
CA GLY A 191 -11.10 11.34 -6.85
C GLY A 191 -10.66 10.19 -5.92
N ALA A 192 -9.57 10.38 -5.16
CA ALA A 192 -9.10 9.39 -4.20
C ALA A 192 -10.14 9.12 -3.10
N GLY A 193 -10.80 10.16 -2.58
CA GLY A 193 -11.87 10.03 -1.59
C GLY A 193 -13.08 9.26 -2.13
N TYR A 194 -13.46 9.49 -3.39
CA TYR A 194 -14.52 8.71 -4.04
C TYR A 194 -14.19 7.22 -4.16
N LEU A 195 -12.92 6.88 -4.44
CA LEU A 195 -12.47 5.49 -4.53
C LEU A 195 -12.34 4.80 -3.17
N ILE A 196 -11.86 5.51 -2.16
CA ILE A 196 -11.66 5.00 -0.79
C ILE A 196 -13.00 4.79 -0.06
N GLY A 197 -14.02 5.59 -0.39
CA GLY A 197 -15.37 5.46 0.14
C GLY A 197 -15.60 6.17 1.48
N ILE A 198 -16.87 6.21 1.89
CA ILE A 198 -17.33 7.00 3.04
C ILE A 198 -16.79 6.43 4.37
N SER A 199 -16.63 5.11 4.50
CA SER A 199 -16.17 4.48 5.75
C SER A 199 -14.78 4.97 6.16
N ALA A 200 -13.80 4.88 5.26
CA ALA A 200 -12.44 5.37 5.49
C ALA A 200 -12.37 6.92 5.50
N GLY A 201 -13.24 7.61 4.74
CA GLY A 201 -13.41 9.06 4.85
C GLY A 201 -13.85 9.50 6.25
N MET A 202 -14.84 8.83 6.84
CA MET A 202 -15.35 9.12 8.19
C MET A 202 -14.32 8.79 9.28
N ALA A 203 -13.56 7.70 9.12
CA ALA A 203 -12.45 7.39 10.02
C ALA A 203 -11.37 8.49 9.99
N THR A 204 -11.01 8.96 8.79
CA THR A 204 -10.05 10.06 8.61
C THR A 204 -10.58 11.37 9.20
N LEU A 205 -11.86 11.70 8.96
CA LEU A 205 -12.51 12.88 9.53
C LEU A 205 -12.51 12.83 11.06
N THR A 206 -12.84 11.68 11.64
CA THR A 206 -12.80 11.46 13.09
C THR A 206 -11.38 11.69 13.63
N GLY A 207 -10.35 11.18 12.95
CA GLY A 207 -8.96 11.43 13.28
C GLY A 207 -8.57 12.91 13.23
N ILE A 208 -9.02 13.65 12.22
CA ILE A 208 -8.80 15.09 12.09
C ILE A 208 -9.48 15.86 13.23
N VAL A 209 -10.75 15.55 13.52
CA VAL A 209 -11.53 16.18 14.60
C VAL A 209 -10.90 15.90 15.96
N LEU A 210 -10.48 14.67 16.24
CA LEU A 210 -9.78 14.36 17.49
C LEU A 210 -8.43 15.07 17.58
N SER A 211 -7.66 15.11 16.48
CA SER A 211 -6.34 15.73 16.47
C SER A 211 -6.41 17.23 16.68
N TRP A 212 -7.11 17.95 15.79
CA TRP A 212 -7.13 19.41 15.77
C TRP A 212 -8.25 20.02 16.62
N GLY A 213 -9.32 19.28 16.90
CA GLY A 213 -10.43 19.73 17.75
C GLY A 213 -10.27 19.40 19.22
N VAL A 214 -9.52 18.34 19.58
CA VAL A 214 -9.36 17.90 20.97
C VAL A 214 -7.90 17.95 21.44
N PHE A 215 -7.00 17.19 20.81
CA PHE A 215 -5.64 17.02 21.34
C PHE A 215 -4.76 18.27 21.19
N VAL A 216 -4.77 18.95 20.04
CA VAL A 216 -3.98 20.19 19.86
C VAL A 216 -4.47 21.30 20.79
N PRO A 217 -5.78 21.60 20.92
CA PRO A 217 -6.27 22.55 21.91
C PRO A 217 -5.94 22.16 23.35
N TYR A 218 -5.97 20.86 23.68
CA TYR A 218 -5.59 20.36 25.00
C TYR A 218 -4.12 20.65 25.33
N PHE A 219 -3.20 20.40 24.40
CA PHE A 219 -1.77 20.65 24.63
C PHE A 219 -1.38 22.14 24.54
N THR A 220 -2.20 22.97 23.91
CA THR A 220 -1.99 24.42 23.84
C THR A 220 -2.78 25.18 24.91
N TRP A 221 -3.45 24.47 25.81
CA TRP A 221 -4.36 25.07 26.76
C TRP A 221 -3.67 26.02 27.73
N GLY A 222 -4.10 27.28 27.74
CA GLY A 222 -3.59 28.29 28.67
C GLY A 222 -2.27 28.93 28.23
N LEU A 223 -1.78 28.62 27.03
CA LEU A 223 -0.73 29.41 26.40
C LEU A 223 -1.27 30.79 26.07
N THR A 224 -0.51 31.82 26.43
CA THR A 224 -0.81 33.21 26.11
C THR A 224 0.37 33.78 25.35
N GLY A 225 0.10 34.36 24.18
CA GLY A 225 1.12 34.91 23.31
C GLY A 225 0.47 35.58 22.11
N ASN A 226 1.29 36.10 21.22
CA ASN A 226 0.81 36.68 19.98
C ASN A 226 0.25 35.57 19.06
N GLU A 227 -0.62 35.94 18.10
CA GLU A 227 -1.27 34.99 17.19
C GLU A 227 -0.27 34.03 16.52
N THR A 228 0.87 34.56 16.05
CA THR A 228 1.94 33.78 15.42
C THR A 228 2.59 32.77 16.36
N GLU A 229 2.77 33.13 17.64
CA GLU A 229 3.37 32.25 18.66
C GLU A 229 2.43 31.09 19.00
N LEU A 230 1.13 31.40 19.11
CA LEU A 230 0.07 30.44 19.34
C LEU A 230 -0.07 29.44 18.19
N ILE A 231 0.00 29.92 16.94
CA ILE A 231 0.02 29.07 15.75
C ILE A 231 1.25 28.14 15.76
N ASN A 232 2.43 28.68 16.03
CA ASN A 232 3.67 27.89 16.08
C ASN A 232 3.63 26.84 17.19
N ALA A 233 3.11 27.19 18.36
CA ALA A 233 2.94 26.26 19.49
C ALA A 233 1.94 25.15 19.14
N ALA A 234 0.83 25.47 18.47
CA ALA A 234 -0.15 24.48 18.01
C ALA A 234 0.46 23.50 17.00
N GLN A 235 1.24 24.01 16.03
CA GLN A 235 1.94 23.15 15.08
C GLN A 235 3.00 22.27 15.74
N ALA A 236 3.73 22.80 16.73
CA ALA A 236 4.68 22.02 17.51
C ALA A 236 3.98 20.92 18.33
N ALA A 237 2.90 21.26 19.03
CA ALA A 237 2.08 20.29 19.76
C ALA A 237 1.55 19.17 18.83
N PHE A 238 1.12 19.51 17.63
CA PHE A 238 0.70 18.53 16.63
C PHE A 238 1.86 17.59 16.22
N ARG A 239 3.01 18.15 15.84
CA ARG A 239 4.17 17.38 15.37
C ARG A 239 4.77 16.49 16.45
N ASP A 240 4.94 17.02 17.66
CA ASP A 240 5.74 16.40 18.72
C ASP A 240 4.92 15.52 19.66
N LYS A 241 3.61 15.75 19.76
CA LYS A 241 2.72 15.01 20.68
C LYS A 241 1.61 14.28 19.94
N VAL A 242 0.75 15.01 19.23
CA VAL A 242 -0.48 14.42 18.64
C VAL A 242 -0.14 13.38 17.57
N ARG A 243 0.87 13.64 16.73
CA ARG A 243 1.34 12.68 15.73
C ARG A 243 1.83 11.38 16.37
N LEU A 244 2.53 11.44 17.51
CA LEU A 244 2.98 10.24 18.22
C LEU A 244 1.81 9.44 18.82
N ILE A 245 0.77 10.11 19.32
CA ILE A 245 -0.47 9.44 19.75
C ILE A 245 -1.11 8.69 18.58
N GLY A 246 -1.18 9.32 17.41
CA GLY A 246 -1.68 8.70 16.18
C GLY A 246 -0.88 7.44 15.79
N VAL A 247 0.45 7.51 15.84
CA VAL A 247 1.34 6.34 15.60
C VAL A 247 1.07 5.23 16.61
N GLY A 248 0.81 5.55 17.88
CA GLY A 248 0.45 4.57 18.91
C GLY A 248 -0.87 3.86 18.61
N VAL A 249 -1.91 4.60 18.19
CA VAL A 249 -3.19 4.01 17.77
C VAL A 249 -2.99 3.10 16.56
N MET A 250 -2.18 3.51 15.58
CA MET A 250 -1.84 2.68 14.42
C MET A 250 -1.13 1.39 14.82
N ALA A 251 -0.19 1.44 15.78
CA ALA A 251 0.52 0.26 16.27
C ALA A 251 -0.43 -0.74 16.95
N ILE A 252 -1.34 -0.27 17.81
CA ILE A 252 -2.34 -1.12 18.48
C ILE A 252 -3.29 -1.77 17.45
N ALA A 253 -3.78 -0.98 16.48
CA ALA A 253 -4.63 -1.49 15.41
C ALA A 253 -3.92 -2.56 14.56
N ALA A 254 -2.63 -2.37 14.29
CA ALA A 254 -1.82 -3.34 13.56
C ALA A 254 -1.62 -4.64 14.36
N VAL A 255 -1.40 -4.57 15.68
CA VAL A 255 -1.29 -5.77 16.54
C VAL A 255 -2.61 -6.54 16.52
N TRP A 256 -3.73 -5.83 16.68
CA TRP A 256 -5.07 -6.44 16.60
C TRP A 256 -5.33 -7.10 15.24
N THR A 257 -4.89 -6.45 14.17
CA THR A 257 -4.95 -7.01 12.81
C THR A 257 -4.17 -8.32 12.72
N VAL A 258 -2.92 -8.37 13.18
CA VAL A 258 -2.12 -9.61 13.16
C VAL A 258 -2.80 -10.73 13.98
N ILE A 259 -3.32 -10.42 15.16
CA ILE A 259 -4.02 -11.40 16.02
C ILE A 259 -5.26 -11.98 15.33
N SER A 260 -6.11 -11.11 14.76
CA SER A 260 -7.35 -11.54 14.09
C SER A 260 -7.08 -12.39 12.84
N LEU A 261 -5.92 -12.23 12.21
CA LEU A 261 -5.52 -12.93 10.99
C LEU A 261 -4.75 -14.23 11.23
N ALA A 262 -4.25 -14.44 12.43
CA ALA A 262 -3.39 -15.59 12.73
C ALA A 262 -4.07 -16.92 12.37
N ARG A 263 -5.36 -17.08 12.70
CA ARG A 263 -6.12 -18.31 12.42
C ARG A 263 -6.29 -18.58 10.91
N PRO A 264 -6.89 -17.69 10.10
CA PRO A 264 -7.01 -17.88 8.64
C PRO A 264 -5.68 -18.20 7.95
N VAL A 265 -4.60 -17.56 8.40
CA VAL A 265 -3.25 -17.76 7.84
C VAL A 265 -2.71 -19.15 8.16
N ILE A 266 -2.82 -19.59 9.42
CA ILE A 266 -2.39 -20.92 9.84
C ILE A 266 -3.16 -22.01 9.09
N ASP A 267 -4.47 -21.86 8.96
CA ASP A 267 -5.32 -22.85 8.28
C ASP A 267 -4.97 -22.93 6.79
N GLY A 268 -4.74 -21.78 6.15
CA GLY A 268 -4.23 -21.69 4.78
C GLY A 268 -2.90 -22.40 4.54
N VAL A 269 -1.94 -22.18 5.46
CA VAL A 269 -0.64 -22.84 5.40
C VAL A 269 -0.77 -24.35 5.59
N LYS A 270 -1.55 -24.80 6.57
CA LYS A 270 -1.79 -26.24 6.81
C LYS A 270 -2.36 -26.94 5.58
N GLU A 271 -3.31 -26.31 4.88
CA GLU A 271 -3.90 -26.89 3.67
C GLU A 271 -2.91 -26.91 2.49
N ALA A 272 -2.09 -25.86 2.34
CA ALA A 272 -1.04 -25.83 1.33
C ALA A 272 -0.05 -27.00 1.52
N PHE A 273 0.31 -27.32 2.76
CA PHE A 273 1.19 -28.45 3.09
C PHE A 273 0.50 -29.82 3.00
N SER A 274 -0.78 -29.94 3.34
CA SER A 274 -1.48 -31.24 3.32
C SER A 274 -1.60 -31.82 1.91
N ARG A 275 -1.65 -30.98 0.88
CA ARG A 275 -1.69 -31.42 -0.53
C ARG A 275 -0.32 -31.75 -1.12
N VAL A 276 0.78 -31.36 -0.47
CA VAL A 276 2.13 -31.83 -0.83
C VAL A 276 2.26 -33.35 -0.61
N SER A 277 1.53 -33.88 0.38
CA SER A 277 1.48 -35.31 0.69
C SER A 277 0.62 -36.12 -0.28
N LEU A 278 -0.17 -35.49 -1.16
CA LEU A 278 -1.10 -36.16 -2.07
C LEU A 278 -0.66 -35.94 -3.53
N THR A 279 0.57 -36.35 -3.84
CA THR A 279 0.96 -36.57 -5.23
C THR A 279 0.47 -37.96 -5.64
N GLU A 280 -0.73 -38.02 -6.23
CA GLU A 280 -1.16 -39.04 -7.22
C GLU A 280 -2.70 -38.98 -7.37
N ASN A 281 -3.20 -38.03 -8.18
CA ASN A 281 -4.34 -38.22 -9.08
C ASN A 281 -4.67 -36.88 -9.76
N ALA A 282 -3.94 -36.59 -10.82
CA ALA A 282 -4.26 -35.49 -11.74
C ALA A 282 -5.50 -35.87 -12.57
N LYS A 283 -6.69 -35.81 -11.97
CA LYS A 283 -7.97 -35.79 -12.69
C LYS A 283 -8.55 -34.39 -12.64
N SER A 284 -8.55 -33.75 -13.82
CA SER A 284 -9.36 -32.58 -14.19
C SER A 284 -9.53 -31.51 -13.10
N VAL A 285 -8.42 -30.92 -12.64
CA VAL A 285 -8.50 -29.66 -11.90
C VAL A 285 -8.97 -28.58 -12.88
N HIS A 286 -10.03 -27.85 -12.54
CA HIS A 286 -10.54 -26.75 -13.37
C HIS A 286 -9.39 -25.76 -13.64
N HIS A 287 -9.32 -25.18 -14.84
CA HIS A 287 -8.20 -24.31 -15.24
C HIS A 287 -7.93 -23.14 -14.28
N THR A 288 -8.93 -22.71 -13.50
CA THR A 288 -8.80 -21.66 -12.47
C THR A 288 -8.14 -22.12 -11.17
N ASP A 289 -7.96 -23.43 -10.96
CA ASP A 289 -7.37 -24.02 -9.75
C ASP A 289 -5.96 -24.58 -9.96
N ILE A 290 -5.34 -24.24 -11.09
CA ILE A 290 -3.95 -24.57 -11.39
C ILE A 290 -3.06 -23.45 -10.84
N ASP A 291 -2.39 -23.73 -9.71
CA ASP A 291 -1.37 -22.86 -9.14
C ASP A 291 0.02 -23.20 -9.72
N MET A 292 0.99 -22.28 -9.58
CA MET A 292 2.39 -22.57 -9.92
C MET A 292 2.91 -23.79 -9.13
N SER A 293 3.75 -24.60 -9.77
CA SER A 293 4.33 -25.77 -9.10
C SER A 293 5.14 -25.35 -7.87
N LEU A 294 5.02 -26.11 -6.78
CA LEU A 294 5.74 -25.81 -5.53
C LEU A 294 7.26 -25.79 -5.71
N LYS A 295 7.78 -26.58 -6.67
CA LYS A 295 9.21 -26.58 -7.06
C LYS A 295 9.62 -25.24 -7.66
N SER A 296 8.82 -24.68 -8.56
CA SER A 296 9.07 -23.36 -9.16
C SER A 296 8.98 -22.24 -8.13
N VAL A 297 7.98 -22.31 -7.23
CA VAL A 297 7.83 -21.36 -6.11
C VAL A 297 9.04 -21.40 -5.19
N GLY A 298 9.47 -22.59 -4.77
CA GLY A 298 10.65 -22.77 -3.93
C GLY A 298 11.94 -22.27 -4.58
N TYR A 299 12.12 -22.49 -5.89
CA TYR A 299 13.28 -22.01 -6.62
C TYR A 299 13.35 -20.48 -6.69
N ILE A 300 12.23 -19.82 -7.06
CA ILE A 300 12.18 -18.34 -7.13
C ILE A 300 12.34 -17.73 -5.73
N PHE A 301 11.72 -18.34 -4.71
CA PHE A 301 11.88 -17.92 -3.32
C PHE A 301 13.33 -18.03 -2.86
N ALA A 302 14.02 -19.14 -3.17
CA ALA A 302 15.42 -19.33 -2.82
C ALA A 302 16.33 -18.29 -3.50
N ILE A 303 16.11 -17.99 -4.78
CA ILE A 303 16.85 -16.92 -5.47
C ILE A 303 16.63 -15.58 -4.79
N ALA A 304 15.37 -15.21 -4.51
CA ALA A 304 15.05 -13.94 -3.85
C ALA A 304 15.66 -13.86 -2.44
N ALA A 305 15.65 -14.96 -1.68
CA ALA A 305 16.25 -15.03 -0.35
C ALA A 305 17.79 -14.88 -0.41
N VAL A 306 18.46 -15.51 -1.37
CA VAL A 306 19.91 -15.36 -1.58
C VAL A 306 20.27 -13.91 -1.95
N LEU A 307 19.50 -13.29 -2.84
CA LEU A 307 19.70 -11.88 -3.19
C LEU A 307 19.48 -10.95 -1.99
N LEU A 308 18.47 -11.22 -1.15
CA LEU A 308 18.27 -10.48 0.09
C LEU A 308 19.44 -10.66 1.06
N LEU A 309 19.95 -11.89 1.24
CA LEU A 309 21.14 -12.16 2.06
C LEU A 309 22.34 -11.36 1.56
N MET A 310 22.55 -11.29 0.24
CA MET A 310 23.66 -10.52 -0.35
C MET A 310 23.53 -9.02 -0.06
N VAL A 311 22.32 -8.46 -0.19
CA VAL A 311 22.08 -7.03 0.10
C VAL A 311 22.21 -6.73 1.59
N PHE A 312 21.63 -7.56 2.45
CA PHE A 312 21.71 -7.39 3.90
C PHE A 312 23.16 -7.53 4.39
N TYR A 313 23.90 -8.49 3.86
CA TYR A 313 25.32 -8.64 4.14
C TYR A 313 26.10 -7.38 3.75
N SER A 314 25.87 -6.85 2.53
CA SER A 314 26.49 -5.59 2.09
C SER A 314 26.13 -4.40 2.99
N PHE A 315 24.93 -4.39 3.57
CA PHE A 315 24.49 -3.33 4.48
C PHE A 315 25.16 -3.44 5.85
N VAL A 316 25.18 -4.63 6.43
CA VAL A 316 25.75 -4.88 7.77
C VAL A 316 27.28 -4.81 7.74
N HIS A 317 27.92 -5.25 6.66
CA HIS A 317 29.38 -5.19 6.51
C HIS A 317 29.92 -3.76 6.57
N ASN A 318 29.15 -2.77 6.10
CA ASN A 318 29.53 -1.35 6.22
C ASN A 318 29.61 -0.87 7.68
N ALA A 319 29.06 -1.62 8.64
CA ALA A 319 29.14 -1.29 10.07
C ALA A 319 30.47 -1.73 10.73
N ASN A 320 31.36 -2.44 10.01
CA ASN A 320 32.65 -2.94 10.51
C ASN A 320 32.52 -3.73 11.83
N LEU A 321 31.60 -4.69 11.87
CA LEU A 321 31.35 -5.52 13.04
C LEU A 321 32.22 -6.79 13.00
N PRO A 322 32.40 -7.51 14.14
CA PRO A 322 32.97 -8.84 14.12
C PRO A 322 32.19 -9.78 13.18
N ILE A 323 32.89 -10.61 12.40
CA ILE A 323 32.32 -11.51 11.38
C ILE A 323 31.13 -12.35 11.89
N TYR A 324 31.19 -12.80 13.15
CA TYR A 324 30.11 -13.57 13.78
C TYR A 324 28.83 -12.75 13.91
N GLN A 325 28.94 -11.49 14.32
CA GLN A 325 27.81 -10.57 14.45
C GLN A 325 27.28 -10.17 13.07
N GLU A 326 28.16 -9.94 12.09
CA GLU A 326 27.75 -9.62 10.71
C GLU A 326 26.87 -10.72 10.11
N ILE A 327 27.31 -11.97 10.23
CA ILE A 327 26.56 -13.13 9.72
C ILE A 327 25.25 -13.29 10.49
N ALA A 328 25.29 -13.22 11.83
CA ALA A 328 24.10 -13.37 12.66
C ALA A 328 23.02 -12.33 12.33
N LEU A 329 23.40 -11.05 12.25
CA LEU A 329 22.49 -9.95 11.91
C LEU A 329 21.96 -10.05 10.48
N THR A 330 22.77 -10.52 9.53
CA THR A 330 22.32 -10.74 8.14
C THR A 330 21.22 -11.80 8.07
N PHE A 331 21.43 -12.96 8.69
CA PHE A 331 20.43 -14.04 8.71
C PHE A 331 19.19 -13.64 9.51
N ALA A 332 19.36 -13.00 10.67
CA ALA A 332 18.26 -12.50 11.47
C ALA A 332 17.44 -11.46 10.69
N GLY A 333 18.09 -10.51 10.02
CA GLY A 333 17.44 -9.49 9.21
C GLY A 333 16.62 -10.07 8.06
N VAL A 334 17.16 -11.04 7.32
CA VAL A 334 16.40 -11.72 6.25
C VAL A 334 15.25 -12.55 6.81
N ALA A 335 15.45 -13.26 7.93
CA ALA A 335 14.39 -14.03 8.57
C ALA A 335 13.23 -13.13 9.01
N VAL A 336 13.54 -11.97 9.60
CA VAL A 336 12.53 -10.98 9.99
C VAL A 336 11.86 -10.38 8.76
N ALA A 337 12.61 -10.02 7.72
CA ALA A 337 12.04 -9.46 6.48
C ALA A 337 11.06 -10.42 5.81
N VAL A 338 11.40 -11.71 5.73
CA VAL A 338 10.53 -12.76 5.19
C VAL A 338 9.33 -13.00 6.10
N GLY A 339 9.54 -13.13 7.41
CA GLY A 339 8.47 -13.41 8.37
C GLY A 339 7.47 -12.25 8.47
N MET A 340 7.95 -11.02 8.64
CA MET A 340 7.10 -9.83 8.64
C MET A 340 6.47 -9.59 7.26
N GLY A 341 7.20 -9.82 6.18
CA GLY A 341 6.66 -9.73 4.81
C GLY A 341 5.48 -10.68 4.59
N PHE A 342 5.57 -11.90 5.11
CA PHE A 342 4.47 -12.87 5.09
C PHE A 342 3.25 -12.38 5.88
N LEU A 343 3.46 -11.84 7.09
CA LEU A 343 2.37 -11.27 7.90
C LEU A 343 1.70 -10.07 7.23
N VAL A 344 2.50 -9.16 6.63
CA VAL A 344 1.99 -8.01 5.86
C VAL A 344 1.17 -8.51 4.67
N ALA A 345 1.68 -9.46 3.89
CA ALA A 345 0.98 -10.00 2.73
C ALA A 345 -0.37 -10.63 3.13
N ALA A 346 -0.39 -11.41 4.21
CA ALA A 346 -1.62 -12.00 4.75
C ALA A 346 -2.64 -10.94 5.20
N ALA A 347 -2.19 -9.91 5.93
CA ALA A 347 -3.07 -8.86 6.38
C ALA A 347 -3.65 -8.00 5.27
N CYS A 348 -2.82 -7.68 4.28
CA CYS A 348 -3.27 -6.98 3.09
C CYS A 348 -4.25 -7.82 2.28
N ALA A 349 -4.03 -9.13 2.14
CA ALA A 349 -4.93 -10.02 1.41
C ALA A 349 -6.32 -10.12 2.07
N TYR A 350 -6.38 -10.22 3.39
CA TYR A 350 -7.65 -10.25 4.12
C TYR A 350 -8.39 -8.90 4.07
N MET A 351 -7.68 -7.79 4.26
CA MET A 351 -8.29 -6.46 4.20
C MET A 351 -8.78 -6.12 2.79
N ALA A 352 -8.05 -6.57 1.76
CA ALA A 352 -8.50 -6.52 0.37
C ALA A 352 -9.79 -7.33 0.16
N GLY A 353 -9.95 -8.46 0.85
CA GLY A 353 -11.15 -9.28 0.83
C GLY A 353 -12.35 -8.64 1.54
N LEU A 354 -12.14 -7.99 2.68
CA LEU A 354 -13.23 -7.37 3.44
C LEU A 354 -13.69 -6.03 2.89
N VAL A 355 -12.74 -5.10 2.69
CA VAL A 355 -13.03 -3.67 2.46
C VAL A 355 -12.49 -3.21 1.11
N GLY A 356 -11.33 -3.72 0.69
CA GLY A 356 -10.66 -3.34 -0.54
C GLY A 356 -9.18 -3.04 -0.35
N THR A 357 -8.43 -3.02 -1.43
CA THR A 357 -6.96 -2.82 -1.41
C THR A 357 -6.57 -1.40 -1.00
N SER A 358 -7.47 -0.44 -1.18
CA SER A 358 -7.25 0.99 -0.88
C SER A 358 -7.15 1.31 0.63
N THR A 359 -7.51 0.36 1.50
CA THR A 359 -7.55 0.56 2.97
C THR A 359 -6.67 -0.44 3.72
N THR A 360 -5.63 -0.95 3.06
CA THR A 360 -4.74 -1.96 3.65
C THR A 360 -3.87 -1.36 4.77
N PRO A 361 -3.69 -2.06 5.90
CA PRO A 361 -2.97 -1.58 7.08
C PRO A 361 -1.45 -1.70 6.94
N ILE A 362 -0.91 -1.45 5.74
CA ILE A 362 0.51 -1.63 5.40
C ILE A 362 1.39 -0.78 6.32
N SER A 363 1.03 0.49 6.51
CA SER A 363 1.80 1.42 7.33
C SER A 363 1.84 1.01 8.81
N GLY A 364 0.70 0.56 9.37
CA GLY A 364 0.61 0.11 10.76
C GLY A 364 1.44 -1.15 11.01
N ILE A 365 1.36 -2.15 10.13
CA ILE A 365 2.13 -3.39 10.27
C ILE A 365 3.63 -3.15 9.99
N GLY A 366 3.95 -2.18 9.13
CA GLY A 366 5.32 -1.69 8.95
C GLY A 366 5.95 -1.19 10.25
N ILE A 367 5.21 -0.45 11.08
CA ILE A 367 5.68 0.02 12.40
C ILE A 367 6.02 -1.18 13.30
N ILE A 368 5.16 -2.21 13.34
CA ILE A 368 5.44 -3.44 14.11
C ILE A 368 6.72 -4.11 13.58
N GLY A 369 6.88 -4.19 12.26
CA GLY A 369 8.09 -4.76 11.65
C GLY A 369 9.36 -4.03 12.08
N ILE A 370 9.32 -2.70 12.15
CA ILE A 370 10.44 -1.89 12.65
C ILE A 370 10.70 -2.19 14.13
N ILE A 371 9.66 -2.18 14.98
CA ILE A 371 9.81 -2.45 16.43
C ILE A 371 10.40 -3.86 16.67
N VAL A 372 9.86 -4.88 16.00
CA VAL A 372 10.36 -6.26 16.11
C VAL A 372 11.80 -6.36 15.63
N SER A 373 12.13 -5.73 14.50
CA SER A 373 13.51 -5.69 13.98
C SER A 373 14.46 -5.00 14.97
N SER A 374 14.06 -3.87 15.54
CA SER A 374 14.86 -3.13 16.51
C SER A 374 15.14 -3.93 17.79
N VAL A 375 14.14 -4.66 18.30
CA VAL A 375 14.31 -5.53 19.48
C VAL A 375 15.27 -6.67 19.17
N ILE A 376 15.15 -7.31 18.00
CA ILE A 376 16.02 -8.41 17.59
C ILE A 376 17.47 -7.96 17.39
N ILE A 377 17.69 -6.74 16.89
CA ILE A 377 19.04 -6.19 16.70
C ILE A 377 19.66 -5.75 18.04
N MET A 378 18.83 -5.39 19.03
CA MET A 378 19.30 -4.94 20.35
C MET A 378 19.73 -6.09 21.26
N ILE A 379 19.10 -7.27 21.12
CA ILE A 379 19.45 -8.51 21.83
C ILE A 379 20.65 -9.15 21.16
#